data_AF-A0A743SND6-F1
#
_entry.id   AF-A0A743SND6-F1
#
_cell.length_a   1.000
_cell.length_b   1.000
_cell.length_c   1.000
_cell.angle_alpha   90.00
_cell.angle_beta   90.00
_cell.angle_gamma   90.00
#
_symmetry.space_group_name_H-M   'P 1'
#
loop_
_entity.id
_entity.type
_entity.pdbx_description
1 polymer ?
#
loop_
_entity_poly.entity_id
_entity_poly.type
_entity_poly.pdbx_seq_one_letter_code
_entity_poly.pdbx_strand_id
1 'polypeptide(L)'
;MTGNLFLKSDARMHFAILNEDGNARMWLYKDKAGNAVMLNNGIDGGGDFIFHKNGEFYSPAHLHAGGAIFGNNGDTYGAAWGNTWLSSWVTNQFNARATIDWVNQNCITRVMRGEPVNPGKVNEYGPAEAPAGCVVTSVRHDPTTAYGIYFTYRPLSVFINGAWRVIEG
;
A
#
# COMPACT_ATOMS: atom_id res chain seq x y z
N MET A 1 56.14 9.51 -23.64
CA MET A 1 55.19 8.78 -24.50
C MET A 1 53.79 9.28 -24.20
N THR A 2 53.16 9.98 -25.14
CA THR A 2 51.72 10.30 -25.05
C THR A 2 50.97 9.13 -25.70
N GLY A 3 50.64 8.11 -24.89
CA GLY A 3 50.21 6.79 -25.37
C GLY A 3 48.70 6.62 -25.38
N ASN A 4 48.08 6.84 -26.54
CA ASN A 4 46.70 6.46 -26.80
C ASN A 4 46.67 5.19 -27.66
N LEU A 5 45.76 4.26 -27.37
CA LEU A 5 45.47 3.10 -28.22
C LEU A 5 44.24 3.41 -29.10
N PHE A 6 44.41 3.34 -30.42
CA PHE A 6 43.31 3.50 -31.38
C PHE A 6 43.10 2.22 -32.18
N LEU A 7 41.85 1.73 -32.19
CA LEU A 7 41.38 0.69 -33.11
C LEU A 7 40.51 1.35 -34.18
N LYS A 8 40.75 1.05 -35.46
CA LYS A 8 40.03 1.69 -36.59
C LYS A 8 39.41 0.63 -37.49
N SER A 9 38.08 0.58 -37.51
CA SER A 9 37.28 -0.19 -38.46
C SER A 9 35.86 0.36 -38.47
N ASP A 10 35.16 0.18 -39.59
CA ASP A 10 33.72 0.40 -39.66
C ASP A 10 32.93 -0.80 -39.10
N ALA A 11 33.55 -1.98 -39.06
CA ALA A 11 33.02 -3.15 -38.39
C ALA A 11 33.23 -3.04 -36.86
N ARG A 12 32.49 -3.85 -36.10
CA ARG A 12 32.66 -3.96 -34.65
C ARG A 12 34.11 -4.34 -34.33
N MET A 13 34.74 -3.54 -33.49
CA MET A 13 36.04 -3.85 -32.89
C MET A 13 35.84 -4.16 -31.42
N HIS A 14 36.62 -5.11 -30.93
CA HIS A 14 36.59 -5.52 -29.54
C HIS A 14 37.95 -5.25 -28.90
N PHE A 15 37.92 -4.80 -27.65
CA PHE A 15 38.99 -5.09 -26.71
C PHE A 15 38.60 -6.35 -25.94
N ALA A 16 39.44 -7.39 -25.99
CA ALA A 16 39.10 -8.70 -25.45
C ALA A 16 40.26 -9.29 -24.63
N ILE A 17 39.90 -10.05 -23.61
CA ILE A 17 40.82 -10.94 -22.90
C ILE A 17 40.45 -12.35 -23.31
N LEU A 18 41.41 -13.12 -23.84
CA LEU A 18 41.19 -14.50 -24.27
C LEU A 18 41.88 -15.47 -23.30
N ASN A 19 41.33 -16.68 -23.18
CA ASN A 19 42.07 -17.81 -22.65
C ASN A 19 43.07 -18.32 -23.70
N GLU A 20 43.93 -19.25 -23.28
CA GLU A 20 44.94 -19.86 -24.17
C GLU A 20 44.28 -20.64 -25.33
N ASP A 21 43.10 -21.21 -25.09
CA ASP A 21 42.34 -21.99 -26.09
C ASP A 21 41.58 -21.12 -27.12
N GLY A 22 41.68 -19.79 -27.04
CA GLY A 22 41.06 -18.85 -27.98
C GLY A 22 39.61 -18.43 -27.68
N ASN A 23 39.03 -18.87 -26.56
CA ASN A 23 37.77 -18.35 -26.04
C ASN A 23 37.98 -17.02 -25.31
N ALA A 24 37.10 -16.05 -25.55
CA ALA A 24 37.12 -14.80 -24.81
C ALA A 24 36.54 -14.97 -23.40
N ARG A 25 37.20 -14.36 -22.41
CA ARG A 25 36.76 -14.18 -21.02
C ARG A 25 36.18 -12.79 -20.77
N MET A 26 36.44 -11.84 -21.65
CA MET A 26 35.87 -10.50 -21.59
C MET A 26 35.76 -9.93 -22.99
N TRP A 27 34.66 -9.23 -23.25
CA TRP A 27 34.51 -8.35 -24.41
C TRP A 27 34.14 -6.94 -23.95
N LEU A 28 34.83 -5.93 -24.47
CA LEU A 28 34.44 -4.53 -24.42
C LEU A 28 34.33 -4.03 -25.87
N TYR A 29 33.14 -3.59 -26.28
CA TYR A 29 32.90 -3.21 -27.67
C TYR A 29 31.79 -2.20 -27.87
N LYS A 30 31.72 -1.69 -29.11
CA LYS A 30 30.69 -0.79 -29.58
C LYS A 30 30.42 -1.04 -31.07
N ASP A 31 29.15 -1.04 -31.46
CA ASP A 31 28.77 -1.01 -32.87
C ASP A 31 28.78 0.39 -33.46
N LYS A 32 29.22 0.50 -34.73
CA LYS A 32 28.99 1.68 -35.56
C LYS A 32 27.49 1.92 -35.65
N ALA A 33 27.07 3.15 -35.37
CA ALA A 33 25.65 3.55 -35.28
C ALA A 33 24.78 2.77 -34.27
N GLY A 34 25.35 1.85 -33.47
CA GLY A 34 24.58 1.14 -32.44
C GLY A 34 24.21 2.04 -31.25
N ASN A 35 23.41 1.50 -30.34
CA ASN A 35 22.77 2.30 -29.29
C ASN A 35 23.50 2.36 -27.95
N ALA A 36 24.59 1.61 -27.75
CA ALA A 36 25.24 1.53 -26.43
C ALA A 36 26.66 0.99 -26.50
N VAL A 37 27.49 1.24 -25.49
CA VAL A 37 28.77 0.54 -25.22
C VAL A 37 28.47 -0.71 -24.39
N MET A 38 29.11 -1.84 -24.71
CA MET A 38 28.86 -3.14 -24.08
C MET A 38 30.09 -3.68 -23.35
N LEU A 39 29.89 -4.26 -22.17
CA LEU A 39 30.85 -5.06 -21.43
C LEU A 39 30.24 -6.44 -21.14
N ASN A 40 30.93 -7.52 -21.53
CA ASN A 40 30.45 -8.90 -21.42
C ASN A 40 31.53 -9.80 -20.82
N ASN A 41 31.14 -10.80 -20.02
CA ASN A 41 32.05 -11.73 -19.33
C ASN A 41 32.47 -12.94 -20.19
N GLY A 42 32.38 -12.81 -21.51
CA GLY A 42 32.79 -13.83 -22.47
C GLY A 42 32.07 -15.16 -22.30
N ILE A 43 32.85 -16.25 -22.34
CA ILE A 43 32.37 -17.63 -22.24
C ILE A 43 31.76 -17.95 -20.86
N ASP A 44 32.08 -17.18 -19.82
CA ASP A 44 31.56 -17.38 -18.46
C ASP A 44 30.09 -16.91 -18.33
N GLY A 45 29.54 -16.22 -19.34
CA GLY A 45 28.12 -15.86 -19.41
C GLY A 45 27.71 -14.71 -18.48
N GLY A 46 26.45 -14.67 -18.06
CA GLY A 46 25.92 -13.63 -17.16
C GLY A 46 25.32 -12.39 -17.84
N GLY A 47 25.38 -12.29 -19.17
CA GLY A 47 24.78 -11.21 -19.95
C GLY A 47 25.68 -9.97 -20.11
N ASP A 48 25.13 -8.93 -20.74
CA ASP A 48 25.86 -7.71 -21.06
C ASP A 48 25.53 -6.61 -20.06
N PHE A 49 26.57 -5.93 -19.55
CA PHE A 49 26.43 -4.61 -18.95
C PHE A 49 26.47 -3.57 -20.06
N ILE A 50 25.44 -2.73 -20.12
CA ILE A 50 25.21 -1.86 -21.28
C ILE A 50 25.09 -0.40 -20.82
N PHE A 51 25.91 0.46 -21.40
CA PHE A 51 25.85 1.91 -21.22
C PHE A 51 25.19 2.51 -22.47
N HIS A 52 23.90 2.78 -22.40
CA HIS A 52 23.11 3.25 -23.52
C HIS A 52 23.40 4.72 -23.87
N LYS A 53 23.24 5.06 -25.16
CA LYS A 53 23.40 6.41 -25.71
C LYS A 53 22.40 7.41 -25.12
N ASN A 54 21.24 6.94 -24.64
CA ASN A 54 20.24 7.75 -23.95
C ASN A 54 20.59 8.03 -22.48
N GLY A 55 21.75 7.56 -21.99
CA GLY A 55 22.20 7.75 -20.61
C GLY A 55 21.75 6.66 -19.63
N GLU A 56 21.02 5.65 -20.09
CA GLU A 56 20.61 4.52 -19.26
C GLU A 56 21.75 3.51 -19.06
N PHE A 57 21.77 2.89 -17.88
CA PHE A 57 22.62 1.75 -17.58
C PHE A 57 21.75 0.50 -17.41
N TYR A 58 22.12 -0.57 -18.09
CA TYR A 58 21.49 -1.88 -17.92
C TYR A 58 22.48 -2.85 -17.28
N SER A 59 22.01 -3.50 -16.23
CA SER A 59 22.62 -4.67 -15.62
C SER A 59 21.75 -5.88 -15.91
N PRO A 60 22.33 -7.03 -16.31
CA PRO A 60 21.57 -8.24 -16.58
C PRO A 60 20.97 -8.88 -15.31
N ALA A 61 21.39 -8.42 -14.14
CA ALA A 61 20.92 -8.87 -12.82
C ALA A 61 20.79 -7.69 -11.84
N HIS A 62 20.72 -8.00 -10.55
CA HIS A 62 20.62 -7.03 -9.46
C HIS A 62 21.71 -5.95 -9.50
N LEU A 63 21.37 -4.75 -9.03
CA LEU A 63 22.35 -3.69 -8.76
C LEU A 63 22.67 -3.69 -7.27
N HIS A 64 23.95 -3.80 -6.93
CA HIS A 64 24.43 -3.77 -5.56
C HIS A 64 25.03 -2.39 -5.22
N ALA A 65 24.61 -1.82 -4.10
CA ALA A 65 25.17 -0.59 -3.53
C ALA A 65 25.59 -0.85 -2.08
N GLY A 66 26.81 -1.38 -1.92
CA GLY A 66 27.23 -1.98 -0.65
C GLY A 66 26.35 -3.18 -0.30
N GLY A 67 25.78 -3.19 0.91
CA GLY A 67 24.83 -4.24 1.33
C GLY A 67 23.40 -4.07 0.82
N ALA A 68 23.07 -2.96 0.16
CA ALA A 68 21.75 -2.74 -0.42
C ALA A 68 21.68 -3.32 -1.85
N ILE A 69 20.48 -3.76 -2.25
CA ILE A 69 20.24 -4.41 -3.54
C ILE A 69 19.00 -3.81 -4.20
N PHE A 70 19.11 -3.39 -5.46
CA PHE A 70 17.95 -3.20 -6.34
C PHE A 70 17.66 -4.50 -7.08
N GLY A 71 16.50 -5.09 -6.78
CA GLY A 71 15.97 -6.33 -7.32
C GLY A 71 15.70 -6.24 -8.82
N ASN A 72 15.94 -7.33 -9.56
CA ASN A 72 15.53 -7.43 -10.97
C ASN A 72 14.00 -7.53 -11.14
N ASN A 73 13.27 -7.70 -10.04
CA ASN A 73 11.81 -7.59 -9.94
C ASN A 73 11.33 -6.19 -9.52
N GLY A 74 12.23 -5.21 -9.37
CA GLY A 74 11.92 -3.84 -8.93
C GLY A 74 11.84 -3.64 -7.41
N ASP A 75 12.06 -4.69 -6.61
CA ASP A 75 12.10 -4.58 -5.15
C ASP A 75 13.45 -4.01 -4.66
N THR A 76 13.54 -3.58 -3.41
CA THR A 76 14.77 -3.07 -2.82
C THR A 76 15.06 -3.75 -1.48
N TYR A 77 16.25 -4.32 -1.32
CA TYR A 77 16.72 -4.92 -0.09
C TYR A 77 17.72 -3.99 0.63
N GLY A 78 17.70 -3.97 1.96
CA GLY A 78 18.76 -3.31 2.73
C GLY A 78 18.47 -3.16 4.22
N ALA A 79 19.48 -2.70 4.96
CA ALA A 79 19.39 -2.47 6.40
C ALA A 79 18.34 -1.43 6.80
N ALA A 80 18.03 -0.46 5.94
CA ALA A 80 16.95 0.51 6.14
C ALA A 80 15.57 -0.16 6.32
N TRP A 81 15.41 -1.35 5.74
CA TRP A 81 14.19 -2.15 5.82
C TRP A 81 14.30 -3.30 6.83
N GLY A 82 15.31 -3.27 7.71
CA GLY A 82 15.55 -4.34 8.68
C GLY A 82 16.15 -5.61 8.06
N ASN A 83 17.01 -5.46 7.04
CA ASN A 83 17.63 -6.58 6.32
C ASN A 83 16.60 -7.53 5.67
N THR A 84 15.50 -6.97 5.19
CA THR A 84 14.50 -7.65 4.34
C THR A 84 14.23 -6.83 3.07
N TRP A 85 13.44 -7.39 2.16
CA TRP A 85 12.89 -6.68 1.02
C TRP A 85 11.86 -5.63 1.44
N LEU A 86 11.88 -4.48 0.78
CA LEU A 86 11.00 -3.35 1.02
C LEU A 86 9.52 -3.77 0.94
N SER A 87 9.15 -4.58 -0.05
CA SER A 87 7.78 -5.11 -0.19
C SER A 87 7.28 -5.82 1.08
N SER A 88 8.13 -6.67 1.67
CA SER A 88 7.81 -7.40 2.91
C SER A 88 7.75 -6.46 4.12
N TRP A 89 8.69 -5.52 4.21
CA TRP A 89 8.69 -4.52 5.28
C TRP A 89 7.40 -3.68 5.24
N VAL A 90 7.04 -3.15 4.08
CA VAL A 90 5.82 -2.35 3.86
C VAL A 90 4.56 -3.15 4.20
N THR A 91 4.48 -4.41 3.75
CA THR A 91 3.35 -5.30 4.05
C THR A 91 3.18 -5.49 5.56
N ASN A 92 4.29 -5.69 6.30
CA ASN A 92 4.25 -5.80 7.75
C ASN A 92 3.85 -4.50 8.44
N GLN A 93 4.31 -3.33 7.94
CA GLN A 93 3.90 -2.03 8.49
C GLN A 93 2.39 -1.77 8.31
N PHE A 94 1.80 -2.23 7.19
CA PHE A 94 0.37 -2.10 6.97
C PHE A 94 -0.45 -3.13 7.76
N ASN A 95 0.03 -4.37 7.90
CA ASN A 95 -0.64 -5.39 8.70
C ASN A 95 -0.62 -5.08 10.21
N ALA A 96 0.31 -4.25 10.68
CA ALA A 96 0.28 -3.72 12.04
C ALA A 96 -0.89 -2.74 12.28
N ARG A 97 -1.60 -2.32 11.23
CA ARG A 97 -2.79 -1.46 11.31
C ARG A 97 -4.04 -2.30 11.04
N ALA A 98 -5.13 -1.96 11.70
CA ALA A 98 -6.43 -2.55 11.38
C ALA A 98 -6.82 -2.22 9.93
N THR A 99 -7.16 -3.23 9.13
CA THR A 99 -7.66 -3.03 7.76
C THR A 99 -9.03 -2.35 7.78
N ILE A 100 -9.40 -1.66 6.70
CA ILE A 100 -10.73 -1.02 6.58
C ILE A 100 -11.85 -2.05 6.78
N ASP A 101 -11.69 -3.27 6.25
CA ASP A 101 -12.67 -4.35 6.42
C ASP A 101 -12.79 -4.78 7.89
N TRP A 102 -11.65 -4.93 8.58
CA TRP A 102 -11.66 -5.25 10.00
C TRP A 102 -12.34 -4.12 10.80
N VAL A 103 -12.04 -2.85 10.49
CA VAL A 103 -12.66 -1.69 11.14
C VAL A 103 -14.17 -1.66 10.88
N ASN A 104 -14.62 -1.89 9.65
CA ASN A 104 -16.05 -1.90 9.31
C ASN A 104 -16.81 -3.03 10.02
N GLN A 105 -16.14 -4.15 10.30
CA GLN A 105 -16.72 -5.29 11.02
C GLN A 105 -16.73 -5.09 12.54
N ASN A 106 -15.68 -4.49 13.10
CA ASN A 106 -15.43 -4.49 14.55
C ASN A 106 -15.68 -3.13 15.23
N CYS A 107 -15.75 -2.04 14.46
CA CYS A 107 -15.93 -0.70 15.00
C CYS A 107 -17.26 -0.08 14.56
N ILE A 108 -17.80 0.80 15.41
CA ILE A 108 -18.93 1.67 15.05
C ILE A 108 -18.43 2.72 14.06
N THR A 109 -19.04 2.81 12.89
CA THR A 109 -18.63 3.78 11.85
C THR A 109 -19.64 4.91 11.67
N ARG A 110 -20.89 4.73 12.14
CA ARG A 110 -21.95 5.75 12.08
C ARG A 110 -22.89 5.60 13.27
N VAL A 111 -23.57 6.69 13.62
CA VAL A 111 -24.60 6.76 14.66
C VAL A 111 -25.84 7.46 14.12
N MET A 112 -27.03 7.03 14.55
CA MET A 112 -28.28 7.71 14.20
C MET A 112 -29.35 7.53 15.29
N ARG A 113 -30.34 8.41 15.29
CA ARG A 113 -31.61 8.15 15.98
C ARG A 113 -32.54 7.40 15.02
N GLY A 114 -33.20 6.36 15.50
CA GLY A 114 -34.20 5.62 14.74
C GLY A 114 -35.54 6.36 14.63
N GLU A 115 -36.56 5.61 14.19
CA GLU A 115 -37.91 6.12 13.94
C GLU A 115 -38.58 6.59 15.25
N PRO A 116 -39.37 7.68 15.25
CA PRO A 116 -40.09 8.13 16.43
C PRO A 116 -41.16 7.12 16.83
N VAL A 117 -41.24 6.86 18.13
CA VAL A 117 -42.26 6.02 18.74
C VAL A 117 -43.04 6.83 19.77
N ASN A 118 -44.36 6.74 19.68
CA ASN A 118 -45.29 7.39 20.59
C ASN A 118 -46.06 6.31 21.37
N PRO A 119 -45.81 6.13 22.68
CA PRO A 119 -46.46 5.09 23.48
C PRO A 119 -47.91 5.43 23.88
N GLY A 120 -48.47 6.53 23.37
CA GLY A 120 -49.76 7.06 23.79
C GLY A 120 -49.65 8.02 24.97
N LYS A 121 -50.79 8.36 25.56
CA LYS A 121 -50.90 9.29 26.68
C LYS A 121 -50.38 8.65 27.97
N VAL A 122 -49.54 9.34 28.72
CA VAL A 122 -49.04 8.91 30.04
C VAL A 122 -49.25 9.99 31.10
N ASN A 123 -49.27 9.58 32.38
CA ASN A 123 -49.39 10.48 33.53
C ASN A 123 -48.01 11.07 33.90
N GLU A 124 -47.94 12.37 34.15
CA GLU A 124 -46.71 13.12 34.48
C GLU A 124 -46.11 12.80 35.84
N TYR A 125 -46.89 12.21 36.76
CA TYR A 125 -46.45 11.92 38.12
C TYR A 125 -45.91 10.50 38.31
N GLY A 126 -46.02 9.64 37.29
CA GLY A 126 -45.53 8.27 37.34
C GLY A 126 -44.07 8.17 36.86
N PRO A 127 -43.31 7.13 37.28
CA PRO A 127 -42.00 6.85 36.70
C PRO A 127 -42.16 6.30 35.28
N ALA A 128 -42.35 7.18 34.31
CA ALA A 128 -42.41 6.83 32.89
C ALA A 128 -41.04 7.08 32.25
N GLU A 129 -40.22 6.05 32.17
CA GLU A 129 -38.92 6.08 31.50
C GLU A 129 -39.06 5.74 30.01
N ALA A 130 -38.16 6.29 29.19
CA ALA A 130 -37.99 5.78 27.83
C ALA A 130 -37.47 4.32 27.89
N PRO A 131 -37.87 3.44 26.97
CA PRO A 131 -37.30 2.09 26.93
C PRO A 131 -35.77 2.11 26.84
N ALA A 132 -35.12 1.05 27.32
CA ALA A 132 -33.67 0.88 27.22
C ALA A 132 -33.17 1.14 25.79
N GLY A 133 -32.05 1.86 25.66
CA GLY A 133 -31.52 2.24 24.35
C GLY A 133 -32.25 3.37 23.63
N CYS A 134 -33.32 3.93 24.21
CA CYS A 134 -34.08 5.03 23.63
C CYS A 134 -33.81 6.36 24.35
N VAL A 135 -34.02 7.45 23.61
CA VAL A 135 -33.97 8.81 24.14
C VAL A 135 -35.29 9.52 23.86
N VAL A 136 -35.80 10.28 24.83
CA VAL A 136 -36.94 11.16 24.62
C VAL A 136 -36.53 12.29 23.68
N THR A 137 -37.36 12.56 22.66
CA THR A 137 -37.07 13.55 21.61
C THR A 137 -38.15 14.61 21.46
N SER A 138 -39.30 14.41 22.09
CA SER A 138 -40.38 15.40 22.18
C SER A 138 -41.27 15.07 23.37
N VAL A 139 -41.79 16.10 24.02
CA VAL A 139 -42.82 16.01 25.07
C VAL A 139 -43.85 17.11 24.81
N ARG A 140 -45.13 16.78 24.92
CA ARG A 140 -46.25 17.71 24.76
C ARG A 140 -47.31 17.41 25.81
N HIS A 141 -47.75 18.42 26.53
CA HIS A 141 -48.92 18.34 27.41
C HIS A 141 -50.22 18.18 26.61
N ASP A 142 -51.12 17.32 27.06
CA ASP A 142 -52.47 17.18 26.50
C ASP A 142 -53.36 18.36 26.95
N PRO A 143 -53.73 19.29 26.06
CA PRO A 143 -54.49 20.48 26.43
C PRO A 143 -55.92 20.16 26.91
N THR A 144 -56.40 18.92 26.74
CA THR A 144 -57.76 18.52 27.11
C THR A 144 -57.89 18.00 28.54
N THR A 145 -56.77 17.89 29.26
CA THR A 145 -56.76 17.36 30.63
C THR A 145 -55.91 18.20 31.56
N ALA A 146 -56.25 18.20 32.85
CA ALA A 146 -55.42 18.79 33.88
C ALA A 146 -54.07 18.05 34.06
N TYR A 147 -54.04 16.76 33.71
CA TYR A 147 -52.88 15.88 33.74
C TYR A 147 -52.90 14.95 32.51
N GLY A 148 -51.79 14.91 31.80
CA GLY A 148 -51.38 13.91 30.83
C GLY A 148 -50.41 14.48 29.80
N ILE A 149 -49.32 13.76 29.52
CA ILE A 149 -48.38 14.08 28.43
C ILE A 149 -48.45 13.04 27.32
N TYR A 150 -48.14 13.50 26.12
CA TYR A 150 -47.64 12.67 25.03
C TYR A 150 -46.13 12.89 24.95
N PHE A 151 -45.36 11.81 24.89
CA PHE A 151 -43.94 11.91 24.56
C PHE A 151 -43.61 11.05 23.35
N THR A 152 -42.54 11.43 22.66
CA THR A 152 -41.96 10.67 21.56
C THR A 152 -40.55 10.29 21.96
N TYR A 153 -40.23 9.01 21.91
CA TYR A 153 -38.85 8.53 22.05
C TYR A 153 -38.34 7.98 20.72
N ARG A 154 -37.01 7.90 20.58
CA ARG A 154 -36.34 7.29 19.44
C ARG A 154 -35.25 6.34 19.95
N PRO A 155 -35.10 5.13 19.38
CA PRO A 155 -33.96 4.28 19.69
C PRO A 155 -32.66 4.91 19.17
N LEU A 156 -31.56 4.76 19.90
CA LEU A 156 -30.23 5.12 19.43
C LEU A 156 -29.61 3.91 18.73
N SER A 157 -29.19 4.11 17.48
CA SER A 157 -28.63 3.03 16.64
C SER A 157 -27.22 3.34 16.18
N VAL A 158 -26.41 2.29 16.06
CA VAL A 158 -25.03 2.32 15.57
C VAL A 158 -24.92 1.49 14.29
N PHE A 159 -24.06 1.89 13.37
CA PHE A 159 -23.73 1.10 12.19
C PHE A 159 -22.44 0.35 12.43
N ILE A 160 -22.52 -0.97 12.44
CA ILE A 160 -21.40 -1.89 12.64
C ILE A 160 -21.64 -3.17 11.83
N ASN A 161 -20.60 -3.68 11.19
CA ASN A 161 -20.65 -4.89 10.37
C ASN A 161 -21.75 -4.84 9.28
N GLY A 162 -21.84 -3.71 8.57
CA GLY A 162 -22.76 -3.54 7.45
C GLY A 162 -24.24 -3.37 7.81
N ALA A 163 -24.59 -3.30 9.10
CA ALA A 163 -25.97 -3.21 9.56
C ALA A 163 -26.16 -2.16 10.66
N TRP A 164 -27.35 -1.58 10.70
CA TRP A 164 -27.80 -0.79 11.84
C TRP A 164 -28.23 -1.71 12.97
N ARG A 165 -27.73 -1.44 14.18
CA ARG A 165 -28.11 -2.13 15.40
C ARG A 165 -28.55 -1.10 16.43
N VAL A 166 -29.63 -1.39 17.15
CA VAL A 166 -30.06 -0.58 18.29
C VAL A 166 -29.11 -0.87 19.45
N ILE A 167 -28.69 0.17 20.17
CA ILE A 167 -27.95 -0.01 21.42
C ILE A 167 -28.94 -0.56 22.44
N GLU A 168 -28.73 -1.78 22.94
CA GLU A 168 -29.46 -2.24 24.12
C GLU A 168 -28.89 -1.53 25.36
N GLY A 169 -29.78 -1.09 26.26
CA GLY A 169 -29.40 -0.41 27.50
C GLY A 169 -29.01 -1.37 28.61
#